data_AF-A0AA43DVA1-F1
#
_entry.id   AF-A0AA43DVA1-F1
#
_cell.length_a   1.000
_cell.length_b   1.000
_cell.length_c   1.000
_cell.angle_alpha   90.00
_cell.angle_beta   90.00
_cell.angle_gamma   90.00
#
_symmetry.space_group_name_H-M   'P 1'
#
loop_
_entity.id
_entity.type
_entity.pdbx_description
1 polymer ?
#
loop_
_entity_poly.entity_id
_entity_poly.type
_entity_poly.pdbx_seq_one_letter_code
_entity_poly.pdbx_strand_id
1 'polypeptide(L)' 'MAKLTQFQHGIFYSVASIVRLHGEPRVAADLLINAGLGNLNCSELEEYEKEMLRAVNTENGMPLTGLHG' A
#
# COMPACT_ATOMS: atom_id res chain seq x y z
N MET A 1 -5.36 -10.90 -14.05
CA MET A 1 -5.47 -10.07 -12.84
C MET A 1 -6.06 -8.73 -13.24
N ALA A 2 -6.92 -8.12 -12.42
CA ALA A 2 -7.48 -6.81 -12.72
C ALA A 2 -6.45 -5.72 -12.44
N LYS A 3 -6.27 -4.80 -13.40
CA LYS A 3 -5.36 -3.66 -13.28
C LYS A 3 -5.96 -2.64 -12.31
N LEU A 4 -5.14 -2.00 -11.49
CA LEU A 4 -5.57 -0.93 -10.60
C LEU A 4 -6.06 0.26 -11.44
N THR A 5 -7.08 0.94 -10.90
CA THR A 5 -7.55 2.21 -11.46
C THR A 5 -6.57 3.32 -11.11
N GLN A 6 -6.60 4.42 -11.87
CA GLN A 6 -5.79 5.61 -11.57
C GLN A 6 -6.06 6.14 -10.15
N PHE A 7 -7.31 6.06 -9.68
CA PHE A 7 -7.66 6.42 -8.32
C PHE A 7 -6.94 5.54 -7.30
N GLN A 8 -6.93 4.22 -7.50
CA GLN A 8 -6.22 3.29 -6.61
C GLN A 8 -4.71 3.53 -6.61
N HIS A 9 -4.10 3.83 -7.76
CA HIS A 9 -2.70 4.26 -7.82
C HIS A 9 -2.45 5.51 -6.97
N GLY A 10 -3.32 6.51 -7.04
CA GLY A 10 -3.21 7.72 -6.20
C GLY A 10 -3.28 7.42 -4.70
N ILE A 11 -4.13 6.46 -4.29
CA ILE A 11 -4.20 6.02 -2.90
C ILE A 11 -2.90 5.32 -2.48
N PHE A 12 -2.37 4.38 -3.28
CA PHE A 12 -1.11 3.71 -2.96
C PHE A 12 0.09 4.68 -2.91
N TYR A 13 0.14 5.66 -3.81
CA TYR A 13 1.16 6.71 -3.76
C TYR A 13 1.06 7.55 -2.48
N SER A 14 -0.17 7.87 -2.05
CA SER A 14 -0.42 8.60 -0.80
C SER A 14 0.03 7.78 0.41
N VAL A 15 -0.29 6.48 0.44
CA VAL A 15 0.15 5.53 1.47
C VAL A 15 1.68 5.49 1.56
N ALA A 16 2.36 5.33 0.41
CA ALA A 16 3.82 5.32 0.38
C ALA A 16 4.40 6.65 0.91
N SER A 17 3.78 7.78 0.56
CA SER A 17 4.18 9.10 1.05
C SER A 17 4.00 9.27 2.56
N ILE A 18 2.90 8.77 3.14
CA ILE A 18 2.65 8.79 4.58
C ILE A 18 3.75 8.01 5.32
N VAL A 19 4.06 6.80 4.87
CA VAL A 19 5.11 5.98 5.48
C VAL A 19 6.47 6.67 5.34
N ARG A 20 6.82 7.11 4.13
CA ARG A 20 8.15 7.62 3.82
C ARG A 20 8.45 8.97 4.49
N LEU A 21 7.50 9.89 4.48
CA LEU A 21 7.70 11.27 4.89
C LEU A 21 7.32 11.51 6.35
N HIS A 22 6.37 10.74 6.87
CA HIS A 22 5.82 10.95 8.22
C HIS A 22 6.12 9.79 9.17
N GLY A 23 6.57 8.63 8.67
CA GLY A 23 6.85 7.47 9.52
C GLY A 23 5.59 6.91 10.18
N GLU A 24 4.43 7.05 9.53
CA GLU A 24 3.11 6.67 10.08
C GLU A 24 2.49 5.46 9.36
N PRO A 25 3.07 4.25 9.47
CA PRO A 25 2.56 3.06 8.78
C PRO A 25 1.16 2.64 9.21
N ARG A 26 0.74 2.97 10.44
CA ARG A 26 -0.61 2.69 10.94
C ARG A 26 -1.67 3.58 10.28
N VAL A 27 -1.39 4.87 10.10
CA VAL A 27 -2.28 5.80 9.38
C VAL A 27 -2.40 5.37 7.91
N ALA A 28 -1.30 4.94 7.31
CA ALA A 28 -1.29 4.33 5.99
C ALA A 28 -2.17 3.07 5.88
N ALA A 29 -2.12 2.18 6.88
CA ALA A 29 -2.99 1.00 6.93
C ALA A 29 -4.48 1.38 7.03
N ASP A 30 -4.82 2.34 7.91
CA ASP A 30 -6.19 2.81 8.07
C ASP A 30 -6.75 3.41 6.77
N LEU A 31 -5.93 4.14 6.01
CA LEU A 31 -6.30 4.66 4.70
C LEU A 31 -6.63 3.52 3.71
N LEU A 32 -5.82 2.46 3.65
CA LEU A 32 -6.08 1.31 2.78
C LEU A 32 -7.36 0.56 3.18
N ILE A 33 -7.60 0.38 4.48
CA ILE A 33 -8.80 -0.28 4.99
C ILE A 33 -10.04 0.55 4.62
N ASN A 34 -10.03 1.86 4.90
CA ASN A 34 -11.15 2.75 4.62
C ASN A 34 -11.42 2.91 3.11
N ALA A 35 -10.38 2.78 2.28
CA ALA A 35 -10.51 2.77 0.82
C ALA A 35 -10.99 1.43 0.24
N GLY A 36 -11.16 0.38 1.07
CA GLY A 36 -11.52 -0.97 0.61
C GLY A 36 -10.37 -1.69 -0.12
N LEU A 37 -9.13 -1.29 0.13
CA LEU A 37 -7.90 -1.76 -0.55
C LEU A 37 -6.99 -2.62 0.35
N GLY A 38 -7.44 -2.98 1.56
CA GLY A 38 -6.63 -3.68 2.56
C GLY A 38 -6.22 -5.12 2.22
N ASN A 39 -6.74 -5.71 1.15
CA ASN A 39 -6.45 -7.09 0.71
C ASN A 39 -6.29 -7.16 -0.81
N LEU A 40 -5.33 -6.43 -1.36
CA LEU A 40 -5.06 -6.36 -2.81
C LEU A 40 -3.73 -7.01 -3.19
N ASN A 41 -3.65 -7.39 -4.46
CA ASN A 41 -2.40 -7.75 -5.11
C ASN A 41 -1.74 -6.49 -5.68
N CYS A 42 -0.55 -6.17 -5.16
CA CYS A 42 0.24 -4.99 -5.47
C CYS A 42 1.38 -5.28 -6.47
N SER A 43 1.35 -6.41 -7.18
CA SER A 43 2.43 -6.82 -8.10
C SER A 43 2.75 -5.80 -9.20
N GLU A 44 1.75 -5.02 -9.62
CA GLU A 44 1.90 -3.99 -10.65
C GLU A 44 2.36 -2.62 -10.15
N LEU A 45 2.45 -2.42 -8.83
CA LEU A 45 3.00 -1.19 -8.27
C LEU A 45 4.51 -1.12 -8.51
N GLU A 46 5.05 0.10 -8.52
CA GLU A 46 6.49 0.31 -8.61
C GLU A 46 7.18 -0.08 -7.29
N GLU A 47 8.50 -0.28 -7.34
CA GLU A 47 9.25 -0.73 -6.18
C GLU A 47 9.25 0.28 -5.04
N TYR A 48 9.13 1.58 -5.36
CA TYR A 48 9.00 2.65 -4.38
C TYR A 48 7.79 2.44 -3.45
N GLU A 49 6.60 2.19 -4.02
CA GLU A 49 5.40 1.92 -3.23
C GLU A 49 5.51 0.57 -2.52
N LYS A 50 6.02 -0.46 -3.18
CA LYS A 50 6.17 -1.80 -2.59
C LYS A 50 7.06 -1.77 -1.35
N GLU A 51 8.16 -1.04 -1.37
CA GLU A 51 9.06 -0.90 -0.22
C GLU A 51 8.30 -0.39 1.02
N MET A 52 7.51 0.67 0.85
CA MET A 52 6.73 1.27 1.94
C MET A 52 5.56 0.36 2.36
N LEU A 53 4.91 -0.30 1.41
CA LEU A 53 3.81 -1.21 1.68
C LEU A 53 4.26 -2.47 2.44
N ARG A 54 5.52 -2.91 2.31
CA ARG A 54 6.07 -3.99 3.14
C ARG A 54 6.08 -3.62 4.63
N ALA A 55 6.40 -2.37 4.96
CA ALA A 55 6.33 -1.88 6.34
C ALA A 55 4.88 -1.87 6.84
N VAL A 56 3.96 -1.33 6.03
CA VAL A 56 2.52 -1.34 6.34
C VAL A 56 2.00 -2.77 6.57
N ASN A 57 2.36 -3.71 5.69
CA ASN A 57 1.98 -5.13 5.79
C ASN A 57 2.50 -5.77 7.08
N THR A 58 3.79 -5.58 7.37
CA THR A 58 4.47 -6.26 8.48
C THR A 58 4.03 -5.71 9.83
N GLU A 59 3.92 -4.39 9.96
CA GLU A 59 3.62 -3.74 11.24
C GLU A 59 2.14 -3.79 11.61
N ASN A 60 1.24 -3.84 10.62
CA ASN A 60 -0.22 -3.83 10.85
C ASN A 60 -0.89 -5.17 10.53
N GLY A 61 -0.11 -6.20 10.17
CA GLY A 61 -0.63 -7.51 9.81
C GLY A 61 -1.57 -7.48 8.60
N MET A 62 -1.30 -6.59 7.64
CA MET A 62 -2.15 -6.50 6.45
C MET A 62 -1.92 -7.69 5.50
N PRO A 63 -2.96 -8.13 4.77
CA PRO A 63 -2.87 -9.23 3.82
C PRO A 63 -2.54 -8.78 2.38
N LEU A 64 -1.74 -7.73 2.18
CA LEU A 64 -1.33 -7.35 0.81
C LEU A 64 -0.40 -8.40 0.21
N THR A 65 -0.54 -8.63 -1.10
CA THR A 65 0.27 -9.62 -1.84
C THR A 65 1.02 -8.95 -3.01
N GLY A 66 1.95 -9.66 -3.65
CA GLY A 66 2.71 -9.11 -4.79
C GLY A 66 3.71 -8.01 -4.43
N LEU A 67 4.13 -7.94 -3.16
CA LEU A 67 5.10 -6.95 -2.68
C LEU A 67 6.56 -7.35 -2.92
N HIS A 68 6.83 -8.51 -3.51
CA HIS A 68 8.19 -8.99 -3.79
C HIS A 68 8.49 -8.88 -5.28
N GLY A 69 9.63 -8.31 -5.63
CA GLY A 69 10.07 -8.14 -7.01
C GLY A 69 10.65 -6.76 -7.24
#